data_AF-A0A804J451-F1
#
_entry.id   AF-A0A804J451-F1
#
_cell.length_a   1.000
_cell.length_b   1.000
_cell.length_c   1.000
_cell.angle_alpha   90.00
_cell.angle_beta   90.00
_cell.angle_gamma   90.00
#
_symmetry.space_group_name_H-M   'P 1'
#
loop_
_entity.id
_entity.type
_entity.pdbx_description
1 polymer ?
#
loop_
_entity_poly.entity_id
_entity_poly.type
_entity_poly.pdbx_seq_one_letter_code
_entity_poly.pdbx_strand_id
1 'polypeptide(L)'
;MGSLLGDWPSYDPHNFSQLRPADPSAQPSKLTPATYHPTHNRTLPPPNQVISNEARNILLRHFYQKSEEKFRPKRAASDHLTSEHNCKQPRAAYADGAH
;
A
#
# COMPACT_ATOMS: atom_id res chain seq x y z
N MET A 1 20.84 21.58 -28.60
CA MET A 1 19.87 22.17 -27.66
C MET A 1 18.62 21.31 -27.72
N GLY A 2 18.38 20.47 -26.71
CA GLY A 2 17.15 19.67 -26.62
C GLY A 2 15.98 20.54 -26.18
N SER A 3 14.79 20.32 -26.76
CA SER A 3 13.58 21.04 -26.40
C SER A 3 13.15 20.68 -24.98
N LEU A 4 12.79 21.67 -24.15
CA LEU A 4 12.25 21.45 -22.79
C LEU A 4 10.95 20.63 -22.77
N LEU A 5 10.28 20.47 -23.92
CA LEU A 5 8.97 19.83 -24.07
C LEU A 5 8.92 18.78 -25.20
N GLY A 6 10.02 18.58 -25.92
CA GLY A 6 10.08 17.66 -27.05
C GLY A 6 10.93 16.48 -26.67
N ASP A 7 10.28 15.37 -26.30
CA ASP A 7 10.75 13.97 -26.27
C ASP A 7 9.83 13.14 -25.32
N TRP A 8 8.51 13.31 -25.44
CA TRP A 8 7.57 12.51 -24.65
C TRP A 8 7.60 11.04 -25.08
N PRO A 9 7.49 10.09 -24.13
CA PRO A 9 7.50 8.68 -24.46
C PRO A 9 6.34 8.33 -25.39
N SER A 10 6.66 7.64 -26.47
CA SER A 10 5.69 7.07 -27.40
C SER A 10 5.90 5.56 -27.45
N TYR A 11 4.87 4.80 -27.09
CA TYR A 11 4.91 3.34 -27.20
C TYR A 11 4.78 2.90 -28.67
N ASP A 12 3.86 3.53 -29.40
CA ASP A 12 3.69 3.38 -30.84
C ASP A 12 3.41 4.77 -31.46
N PRO A 13 4.31 5.29 -32.33
CA PRO A 13 4.13 6.58 -33.03
C PRO A 13 2.83 6.68 -33.83
N HIS A 14 2.19 5.56 -34.18
CA HIS A 14 0.97 5.56 -34.99
C HIS A 14 -0.31 5.80 -34.18
N ASN A 15 -0.30 5.59 -32.85
CA ASN A 15 -1.48 5.64 -31.98
C ASN A 15 -2.37 6.89 -32.16
N PHE A 16 -1.74 8.04 -32.40
CA PHE A 16 -2.43 9.33 -32.54
C PHE A 16 -2.16 10.02 -33.88
N SER A 17 -1.42 9.38 -34.78
CA SER A 17 -1.01 9.95 -36.07
C SER A 17 -2.19 10.15 -37.04
N GLN A 18 -3.26 9.37 -36.88
CA GLN A 18 -4.42 9.35 -37.77
C GLN A 18 -5.65 10.02 -37.17
N LEU A 19 -5.59 10.47 -35.91
CA LEU A 19 -6.69 11.23 -35.34
C LEU A 19 -6.80 12.55 -36.07
N ARG A 20 -7.80 12.65 -36.94
CA ARG A 20 -8.18 13.95 -37.49
C ARG A 20 -8.71 14.79 -36.33
N PRO A 21 -8.30 16.06 -36.20
CA PRO A 21 -9.03 17.00 -35.36
C PRO A 21 -10.50 16.84 -35.73
N ALA A 22 -11.35 16.49 -34.77
CA ALA A 22 -12.77 16.39 -35.02
C ALA A 22 -13.20 17.72 -35.65
N ASP A 23 -13.86 17.66 -36.82
CA ASP A 23 -14.53 18.85 -37.36
C ASP A 23 -15.37 19.42 -36.20
N PRO A 24 -15.21 20.69 -35.82
CA PRO A 24 -15.97 21.26 -34.71
C PRO A 24 -17.49 21.24 -34.96
N SER A 25 -17.93 21.01 -36.19
CA SER A 25 -19.33 20.74 -36.56
C SER A 25 -19.74 19.26 -36.48
N ALA A 26 -18.77 18.34 -36.47
CA ALA A 26 -19.03 16.92 -36.30
C ALA A 26 -19.35 16.63 -34.84
N GLN A 27 -20.53 16.05 -34.61
CA GLN A 27 -20.88 15.44 -33.33
C GLN A 27 -19.72 14.52 -32.92
N PRO A 28 -19.18 14.66 -31.69
CA PRO A 28 -18.19 13.71 -31.19
C PRO A 28 -18.81 12.33 -31.32
N SER A 29 -18.18 11.46 -32.13
CA SER A 29 -18.59 10.06 -32.23
C SER A 29 -18.62 9.54 -30.80
N LYS A 30 -19.82 9.25 -30.29
CA LYS A 30 -20.00 8.63 -28.98
C LYS A 30 -19.41 7.24 -29.09
N LEU A 31 -18.09 7.14 -28.90
CA LEU A 31 -17.38 5.88 -28.70
C LEU A 31 -17.71 5.41 -27.28
N THR A 32 -18.99 5.14 -27.02
CA THR A 32 -19.40 4.47 -25.80
C THR A 32 -18.91 3.04 -25.92
N PRO A 33 -17.96 2.58 -25.07
CA PRO A 33 -17.54 1.19 -25.10
C PRO A 33 -18.75 0.29 -24.89
N ALA A 34 -18.82 -0.81 -25.64
CA ALA A 34 -19.89 -1.77 -25.45
C ALA A 34 -19.82 -2.36 -24.04
N THR A 35 -20.98 -2.50 -23.39
CA THR A 35 -21.06 -3.19 -22.10
C THR A 35 -20.72 -4.66 -22.26
N TYR A 36 -19.75 -5.15 -21.50
CA TYR A 36 -19.39 -6.57 -21.50
C TYR A 36 -20.44 -7.41 -20.77
N HIS A 37 -20.90 -8.49 -21.42
CA HIS A 37 -21.86 -9.45 -20.87
C HIS A 37 -21.21 -10.84 -20.75
N PRO A 38 -20.80 -11.29 -19.55
CA PRO A 38 -20.17 -12.59 -19.36
C PRO A 38 -21.11 -13.76 -19.68
N THR A 39 -20.71 -14.69 -20.55
CA THR A 39 -21.48 -15.89 -20.94
C THR A 39 -20.95 -17.19 -20.34
N HIS A 40 -19.75 -17.19 -19.76
CA HIS A 40 -18.97 -18.38 -19.42
C HIS A 40 -19.22 -18.91 -18.00
N ASN A 41 -20.43 -18.74 -17.46
CA ASN A 41 -20.80 -19.09 -16.08
C ASN A 41 -20.61 -20.59 -15.74
N ARG A 42 -20.45 -21.47 -16.73
CA ARG A 42 -20.41 -22.94 -16.54
C ARG A 42 -19.23 -23.66 -17.17
N THR A 43 -18.33 -22.95 -17.85
CA THR A 43 -17.24 -23.57 -18.65
C THR A 43 -15.84 -23.27 -18.14
N LEU A 44 -15.66 -22.25 -17.29
CA LEU A 44 -14.37 -21.95 -16.68
C LEU A 44 -14.27 -22.56 -15.28
N PRO A 45 -13.10 -23.12 -14.91
CA PRO A 45 -12.87 -23.51 -13.53
C PRO A 45 -13.02 -22.29 -12.61
N PRO A 46 -13.46 -22.48 -11.36
CA PRO A 46 -13.55 -21.39 -10.41
C PRO A 46 -12.17 -20.71 -10.24
N PRO A 47 -12.13 -19.40 -9.90
CA PRO A 47 -10.87 -18.72 -9.62
C PRO A 47 -10.04 -19.51 -8.61
N ASN A 48 -8.74 -19.68 -8.88
CA ASN A 48 -7.84 -20.49 -8.06
C ASN A 48 -7.46 -19.83 -6.72
N GLN A 49 -7.90 -18.59 -6.48
CA GLN A 49 -7.55 -17.80 -5.30
C GLN A 49 -8.74 -16.95 -4.86
N VAL A 50 -8.84 -16.73 -3.54
CA VAL A 50 -9.88 -15.92 -2.91
C VAL A 50 -9.21 -14.84 -2.06
N ILE A 51 -9.67 -13.59 -2.20
CA ILE A 51 -9.25 -12.49 -1.34
C ILE A 51 -9.98 -12.64 0.00
N SER A 52 -9.21 -12.82 1.08
CA SER A 52 -9.73 -12.97 2.44
C SER A 52 -9.26 -11.84 3.33
N ASN A 53 -10.10 -11.40 4.26
CA ASN A 53 -9.74 -10.47 5.31
C ASN A 53 -9.25 -11.21 6.57
N GLU A 54 -8.33 -10.61 7.30
CA GLU A 54 -7.91 -11.18 8.58
C GLU A 54 -8.95 -10.87 9.65
N ALA A 55 -9.52 -11.92 10.27
CA ALA A 55 -10.54 -11.81 11.29
C ALA A 55 -10.02 -11.23 12.62
N ARG A 56 -8.71 -11.27 12.85
CA ARG A 56 -8.11 -10.83 14.11
C ARG A 56 -8.14 -9.32 14.22
N ASN A 57 -8.63 -8.83 15.36
CA ASN A 57 -8.57 -7.42 15.71
C ASN A 57 -7.13 -6.88 15.64
N ILE A 58 -6.98 -5.64 15.15
CA ILE A 58 -5.69 -5.00 14.89
C ILE A 58 -4.81 -4.86 16.16
N LEU A 59 -5.41 -4.60 17.33
CA LEU A 59 -4.67 -4.46 18.58
C LEU A 59 -4.12 -5.80 19.04
N LEU A 60 -4.96 -6.84 18.98
CA LEU A 60 -4.56 -8.21 19.31
C LEU A 60 -3.44 -8.69 18.39
N ARG A 61 -3.58 -8.48 17.08
CA ARG A 61 -2.53 -8.79 16.10
C ARG A 61 -1.19 -8.17 16.48
N HIS A 62 -1.20 -6.88 16.84
CA HIS A 62 0.01 -6.18 17.24
C HIS A 62 0.62 -6.72 18.55
N PHE A 63 -0.20 -7.06 19.56
CA PHE A 63 0.30 -7.69 20.78
C PHE A 63 0.95 -9.05 20.51
N TYR A 64 0.31 -9.90 19.71
CA TYR A 64 0.86 -11.22 19.38
C TYR A 64 2.14 -11.10 18.56
N GLN A 65 2.16 -10.23 17.54
CA GLN A 65 3.37 -9.97 16.74
C GLN A 65 4.56 -9.53 17.61
N LYS A 66 4.34 -8.58 18.54
CA LYS A 66 5.37 -8.14 19.49
C LYS A 66 5.82 -9.24 20.44
N SER A 67 4.91 -10.15 20.82
CA SER A 67 5.28 -11.29 21.66
C SER A 67 6.12 -12.31 20.90
N GLU A 68 5.75 -12.65 19.66
CA GLU A 68 6.52 -13.60 18.82
C GLU A 68 7.93 -13.08 18.50
N GLU A 69 8.11 -11.78 18.29
CA GLU A 69 9.43 -11.18 18.11
C GLU A 69 10.35 -11.39 19.35
N LYS A 70 9.78 -11.34 20.55
CA LYS A 70 10.51 -11.62 21.80
C LYS A 70 10.83 -13.11 21.99
N PHE A 71 10.12 -14.01 21.32
CA PHE A 71 10.32 -15.46 21.37
C PHE A 71 11.11 -16.01 20.17
N ARG A 72 11.47 -15.17 19.19
CA ARG A 72 12.46 -15.53 18.18
C ARG A 72 13.75 -15.91 18.92
N PRO A 73 14.27 -17.16 18.77
CA PRO A 73 15.50 -17.56 19.43
C PRO A 73 16.58 -16.54 19.11
N LYS A 74 17.15 -15.92 20.15
CA LYS A 74 18.39 -15.15 20.01
C LYS A 74 19.36 -16.09 19.31
N ARG A 75 19.74 -15.80 18.05
CA ARG A 75 20.96 -16.38 17.49
C ARG A 75 22.05 -16.16 18.54
N ALA A 76 22.91 -17.17 18.72
CA ALA A 76 24.00 -17.13 19.71
C ALA A 76 24.60 -15.72 19.76
N ALA A 77 24.60 -15.14 20.96
CA ALA A 77 24.97 -13.76 21.19
C ALA A 77 26.33 -13.49 20.52
N SER A 78 26.41 -12.41 19.72
CA SER A 78 27.69 -11.74 19.59
C SER A 78 27.90 -11.06 20.94
N ASP A 79 28.85 -11.57 21.71
CA ASP A 79 29.31 -10.94 22.95
C ASP A 79 29.73 -9.50 22.66
N HIS A 80 28.89 -8.53 22.98
CA HIS A 80 29.38 -7.19 23.26
C HIS A 80 28.74 -6.68 24.54
N LEU A 81 29.51 -6.85 25.61
CA LEU A 81 29.31 -6.32 26.94
C LEU A 81 29.34 -4.79 26.87
N THR A 82 28.23 -4.12 27.19
CA THR A 82 28.29 -2.90 28.00
C THR A 82 27.14 -2.89 29.00
N SER A 83 27.54 -3.06 30.26
CA SER A 83 26.74 -2.83 31.46
C SER A 83 26.62 -1.33 31.66
N GLU A 84 25.40 -0.79 31.79
CA GLU A 84 25.11 0.38 32.63
C GLU A 84 23.67 0.24 33.12
N HIS A 85 23.54 -0.32 34.32
CA HIS A 85 22.30 -0.55 35.04
C HIS A 85 21.95 0.68 35.89
N ASN A 86 20.66 0.90 36.13
CA ASN A 86 20.07 1.78 37.16
C ASN A 86 20.11 3.30 36.94
N CYS A 87 18.93 3.90 36.79
CA CYS A 87 18.52 5.05 37.61
C CYS A 87 16.99 5.08 37.73
N LYS A 88 16.51 5.17 38.98
CA LYS A 88 15.11 4.98 39.40
C LYS A 88 14.26 6.22 39.09
N GLN A 89 12.96 6.03 38.89
CA GLN A 89 11.98 7.11 38.72
C GLN A 89 11.85 8.00 39.98
N PRO A 90 11.69 9.33 39.86
CA PRO A 90 11.34 10.19 40.99
C PRO A 90 9.83 10.14 41.29
N ARG A 91 9.53 9.99 42.58
CA ARG A 91 8.20 9.96 43.22
C ARG A 91 7.58 11.36 43.22
N ALA A 92 6.30 11.47 42.84
CA ALA A 92 5.53 12.71 42.87
C ALA A 92 5.40 13.26 44.31
N ALA A 93 5.61 14.57 44.47
CA ALA A 93 5.37 15.30 45.71
C ALA A 93 4.04 16.04 45.61
N TYR A 94 3.16 15.80 46.58
CA TYR A 94 1.94 16.55 46.83
C TYR A 94 2.30 17.97 47.26
N ALA A 95 1.69 18.98 46.64
CA ALA A 95 1.70 20.35 47.15
C ALA A 95 0.36 20.59 47.86
N ASP A 96 0.42 20.73 49.19
CA ASP A 96 -0.63 21.34 50.00
C ASP A 96 -0.01 22.54 50.72
N GLY A 97 -0.76 23.62 50.81
CA GLY A 97 -0.30 24.89 51.38
C GLY A 97 -1.10 26.09 50.92
N ALA A 98 -2.36 26.15 51.34
CA ALA A 98 -3.11 27.40 51.45
C ALA A 98 -2.80 28.02 52.83
N HIS A 99 -2.43 29.30 52.85
CA HIS A 99 -2.81 30.30 53.87
C HIS A 99 -2.40 31.70 53.40
#